data_AF-A0A9D4UE11-F1
#
_entry.id   AF-A0A9D4UE11-F1
#
_cell.length_a   1.000
_cell.length_b   1.000
_cell.length_c   1.000
_cell.angle_alpha   90.00
_cell.angle_beta   90.00
_cell.angle_gamma   90.00
#
_symmetry.space_group_name_H-M   'P 1'
#
loop_
_entity.id
_entity.type
_entity.pdbx_description
1 polymer ?
#
loop_
_entity_poly.entity_id
_entity_poly.type
_entity_poly.pdbx_seq_one_letter_code
_entity_poly.pdbx_strand_id
1 'polypeptide(L)'
;MQLLNAAVAALAPNNGTPASVISAVPYYSAYRSQTERFATSHYAWAGDAYIYAEQQSTVNGSSIEFVNTPNNPDGAIRDAVVNGSNAFVIYDLAYYWPHFTAITAARDDDVMLFTLSKVTGHAGSRLGWAIVKDYSVYSRLLKHVASLVIITSHETQLRATQLLRTINKAYSKQLIAKEKVPLGLPPTYYASKGLSFHYAYATLRHRWKRLNQTLETSQWLGLQLLDPSYCNFFKEVTGPSPAYAWVHCKEDSDEDCETLLFQAGIIARAGKNFGSSDQYARLSLLKRDCVFDNLVDHLSVMVSREDSNRPSDPKATLSTQ
;
A
#
# COMPACT_ATOMS: atom_id res chain seq x y z
N MET A 1 -10.81 7.18 0.19
CA MET A 1 -12.00 6.86 -0.61
C MET A 1 -12.72 8.13 -1.04
N GLN A 2 -13.40 8.88 -0.16
CA GLN A 2 -14.08 10.12 -0.57
C GLN A 2 -13.12 11.13 -1.22
N LEU A 3 -11.97 11.37 -0.57
CA LEU A 3 -10.97 12.31 -1.06
C LEU A 3 -10.33 11.92 -2.41
N LEU A 4 -10.32 10.63 -2.77
CA LEU A 4 -9.77 10.18 -4.06
C LEU A 4 -10.62 10.73 -5.21
N ASN A 5 -11.94 10.51 -5.14
CA ASN A 5 -12.87 11.04 -6.13
C ASN A 5 -12.92 12.58 -6.10
N ALA A 6 -12.91 13.19 -4.91
CA ALA A 6 -12.92 14.65 -4.79
C ALA A 6 -11.66 15.30 -5.39
N ALA A 7 -10.48 14.68 -5.25
CA ALA A 7 -9.25 15.15 -5.85
C ALA A 7 -9.29 15.04 -7.39
N VAL A 8 -9.78 13.92 -7.93
CA VAL A 8 -9.96 13.75 -9.38
C VAL A 8 -10.91 14.82 -9.92
N ALA A 9 -12.07 15.01 -9.30
CA ALA A 9 -13.03 16.02 -9.73
C ALA A 9 -12.49 17.45 -9.61
N ALA A 10 -11.65 17.74 -8.61
CA ALA A 10 -11.02 19.06 -8.45
C ALA A 10 -9.91 19.35 -9.46
N LEU A 11 -9.23 18.32 -9.98
CA LEU A 11 -8.17 18.45 -10.97
C LEU A 11 -8.68 18.34 -12.41
N ALA A 12 -9.85 17.73 -12.61
CA ALA A 12 -10.45 17.58 -13.93
C ALA A 12 -10.75 18.96 -14.57
N PRO A 13 -10.46 19.14 -15.87
CA PRO A 13 -10.65 20.41 -16.54
C PRO A 13 -12.13 20.66 -16.86
N ASN A 14 -12.48 21.94 -16.99
CA ASN A 14 -13.81 22.41 -17.40
C ASN A 14 -13.85 22.81 -18.90
N ASN A 15 -12.96 22.26 -19.72
CA ASN A 15 -12.76 22.68 -21.12
C ASN A 15 -13.34 21.71 -22.16
N GLY A 16 -14.20 20.76 -21.74
CA GLY A 16 -14.93 19.85 -22.64
C GLY A 16 -14.17 18.61 -23.09
N THR A 17 -12.85 18.50 -22.86
CA THR A 17 -12.09 17.26 -23.07
C THR A 17 -11.89 16.54 -21.73
N PRO A 18 -12.26 15.26 -21.59
CA PRO A 18 -12.11 14.56 -20.32
C PRO A 18 -10.63 14.37 -19.96
N ALA A 19 -10.28 14.58 -18.69
CA ALA A 19 -8.96 14.18 -18.19
C ALA A 19 -8.80 12.66 -18.19
N SER A 20 -7.60 12.21 -18.57
CA SER A 20 -7.20 10.81 -18.48
C SER A 20 -6.72 10.49 -17.07
N VAL A 21 -7.49 9.72 -16.33
CA VAL A 21 -7.13 9.26 -14.98
C VAL A 21 -6.36 7.96 -15.08
N ILE A 22 -5.12 7.96 -14.60
CA ILE A 22 -4.16 6.86 -14.78
C ILE A 22 -3.48 6.49 -13.46
N SER A 23 -2.91 5.30 -13.41
CA SER A 23 -2.03 4.88 -12.31
C SER A 23 -1.12 3.77 -12.80
N ALA A 24 0.15 3.81 -12.43
CA ALA A 24 1.10 2.82 -12.89
C ALA A 24 0.76 1.42 -12.33
N VAL A 25 0.75 0.39 -13.19
CA VAL A 25 0.48 -1.00 -12.76
C VAL A 25 1.66 -1.54 -11.92
N PRO A 26 1.41 -2.40 -10.90
CA PRO A 26 0.11 -2.66 -10.29
C PRO A 26 -0.34 -1.48 -9.41
N TYR A 27 -1.65 -1.19 -9.40
CA TYR A 27 -2.23 -0.06 -8.68
C TYR A 27 -3.37 -0.47 -7.75
N TYR A 28 -3.72 0.39 -6.79
CA TYR A 28 -4.86 0.12 -5.91
C TYR A 28 -6.17 0.04 -6.72
N SER A 29 -6.79 -1.13 -6.71
CA SER A 29 -8.04 -1.45 -7.43
C SER A 29 -9.17 -0.41 -7.32
N ALA A 30 -9.20 0.38 -6.24
CA ALA A 30 -10.25 1.37 -6.05
C ALA A 30 -10.10 2.60 -6.94
N TYR A 31 -8.91 2.89 -7.48
CA TYR A 31 -8.73 4.01 -8.41
C TYR A 31 -9.57 3.79 -9.67
N ARG A 32 -9.38 2.67 -10.36
CA ARG A 32 -10.20 2.28 -11.53
C ARG A 32 -11.69 2.25 -11.20
N SER A 33 -12.08 1.39 -10.26
CA SER A 33 -13.50 1.15 -9.96
C SER A 33 -14.24 2.38 -9.46
N GLN A 34 -13.58 3.30 -8.74
CA GLN A 34 -14.19 4.55 -8.31
C GLN A 34 -14.29 5.53 -9.48
N THR A 35 -13.22 5.70 -10.26
CA THR A 35 -13.23 6.59 -11.43
C THR A 35 -14.29 6.19 -12.44
N GLU A 36 -14.40 4.90 -12.77
CA GLU A 36 -15.43 4.39 -13.69
C GLU A 36 -16.84 4.58 -13.11
N ARG A 37 -17.04 4.32 -11.81
CA ARG A 37 -18.36 4.47 -11.16
C ARG A 37 -18.86 5.90 -11.10
N PHE A 38 -17.96 6.87 -10.93
CA PHE A 38 -18.29 8.29 -10.84
C PHE A 38 -17.92 9.06 -12.11
N ALA A 39 -17.68 8.36 -13.22
CA ALA A 39 -17.27 8.98 -14.48
C ALA A 39 -18.25 10.08 -14.89
N THR A 40 -17.68 11.19 -15.36
CA THR A 40 -18.43 12.34 -15.89
C THR A 40 -17.84 12.72 -17.25
N SER A 41 -18.41 13.72 -17.94
CA SER A 41 -17.78 14.29 -19.14
C SER A 41 -16.40 14.94 -18.86
N HIS A 42 -16.00 15.10 -17.60
CA HIS A 42 -14.76 15.78 -17.22
C HIS A 42 -13.57 14.84 -17.03
N TYR A 43 -13.77 13.54 -16.85
CA TYR A 43 -12.67 12.59 -16.67
C TYR A 43 -13.08 11.14 -16.95
N ALA A 44 -12.12 10.33 -17.39
CA ALA A 44 -12.30 8.90 -17.63
C ALA A 44 -11.07 8.11 -17.19
N TRP A 45 -11.26 6.84 -16.82
CA TRP A 45 -10.16 5.94 -16.54
C TRP A 45 -9.42 5.58 -17.83
N ALA A 46 -8.10 5.78 -17.85
CA ALA A 46 -7.25 5.58 -19.03
C ALA A 46 -6.17 4.50 -18.83
N GLY A 47 -6.14 3.82 -17.67
CA GLY A 47 -5.28 2.65 -17.46
C GLY A 47 -3.89 2.95 -16.91
N ASP A 48 -2.90 2.24 -17.44
CA ASP A 48 -1.52 2.26 -16.95
C ASP A 48 -0.80 3.57 -17.31
N ALA A 49 -0.15 4.18 -16.32
CA ALA A 49 0.56 5.44 -16.50
C ALA A 49 1.79 5.29 -17.43
N TYR A 50 2.46 4.14 -17.45
CA TYR A 50 3.59 3.92 -18.37
C TYR A 50 3.14 3.86 -19.84
N ILE A 51 2.08 3.10 -20.13
CA ILE A 51 1.48 3.04 -21.47
C ILE A 51 1.00 4.42 -21.92
N TYR A 52 0.38 5.18 -21.00
CA TYR A 52 -0.04 6.54 -21.29
C TYR A 52 1.14 7.46 -21.61
N ALA A 53 2.23 7.38 -20.85
CA ALA A 53 3.43 8.19 -21.06
C ALA A 53 4.04 7.96 -22.46
N GLU A 54 4.07 6.72 -22.94
CA GLU A 54 4.53 6.38 -24.29
C GLU A 54 3.66 7.01 -25.39
N GLN A 55 2.37 7.16 -25.14
CA GLN A 55 1.39 7.70 -26.09
C GLN A 55 1.17 9.21 -25.95
N GLN A 56 1.83 9.87 -25.00
CA GLN A 56 1.58 11.26 -24.63
C GLN A 56 1.75 12.25 -25.78
N SER A 57 2.59 11.96 -26.78
CA SER A 57 2.76 12.77 -27.99
C SER A 57 1.57 12.76 -28.93
N THR A 58 0.68 11.77 -28.80
CA THR A 58 -0.50 11.56 -29.65
C THR A 58 -1.82 11.85 -28.94
N VAL A 59 -1.81 11.90 -27.60
CA VAL A 59 -2.99 12.16 -26.78
C VAL A 59 -3.08 13.65 -26.46
N ASN A 60 -3.97 14.36 -27.14
CA ASN A 60 -4.36 15.71 -26.75
C ASN A 60 -5.26 15.64 -25.51
N GLY A 61 -4.76 16.06 -24.34
CA GLY A 61 -5.58 16.13 -23.13
C GLY A 61 -4.76 16.35 -21.86
N SER A 62 -5.45 16.57 -20.74
CA SER A 62 -4.84 16.56 -19.41
C SER A 62 -4.86 15.17 -18.80
N SER A 63 -3.86 14.83 -17.99
CA SER A 63 -3.82 13.60 -17.22
C SER A 63 -3.91 13.88 -15.73
N ILE A 64 -4.45 12.91 -14.99
CA ILE A 64 -4.47 12.89 -13.53
C ILE A 64 -3.91 11.53 -13.09
N GLU A 65 -2.67 11.52 -12.62
CA GLU A 65 -1.99 10.31 -12.16
C GLU A 65 -2.21 10.09 -10.66
N PHE A 66 -2.73 8.93 -10.29
CA PHE A 66 -2.66 8.45 -8.92
C PHE A 66 -1.30 7.79 -8.67
N VAL A 67 -0.53 8.36 -7.75
CA VAL A 67 0.73 7.77 -7.27
C VAL A 67 0.55 7.31 -5.84
N ASN A 68 0.50 5.99 -5.63
CA ASN A 68 0.48 5.41 -4.29
C ASN A 68 1.91 5.04 -3.87
N THR A 69 2.40 5.64 -2.79
CA THR A 69 3.77 5.42 -2.32
C THR A 69 3.84 5.41 -0.79
N PRO A 70 4.24 4.30 -0.13
CA PRO A 70 4.40 2.96 -0.68
C PRO A 70 3.14 2.45 -1.39
N ASN A 71 3.37 1.73 -2.48
CA ASN A 71 2.33 1.27 -3.37
C ASN A 71 1.53 0.10 -2.79
N ASN A 72 0.29 -0.01 -3.25
CA ASN A 72 -0.59 -1.13 -3.00
C ASN A 72 -0.84 -1.80 -4.35
N PRO A 73 -0.33 -3.02 -4.57
CA PRO A 73 -0.14 -4.05 -3.54
C PRO A 73 1.30 -4.29 -3.04
N ASP A 74 2.32 -3.92 -3.80
CA ASP A 74 3.69 -4.43 -3.64
C ASP A 74 4.54 -3.71 -2.58
N GLY A 75 4.15 -2.52 -2.13
CA GLY A 75 4.94 -1.72 -1.20
C GLY A 75 6.08 -0.93 -1.87
N ALA A 76 6.13 -0.88 -3.20
CA ALA A 76 7.15 -0.13 -3.93
C ALA A 76 7.07 1.36 -3.62
N ILE A 77 8.23 2.03 -3.52
CA ILE A 77 8.30 3.49 -3.48
C ILE A 77 8.21 4.01 -4.90
N ARG A 78 7.27 4.92 -5.15
CA ARG A 78 6.94 5.45 -6.47
C ARG A 78 6.90 6.96 -6.46
N ASP A 79 7.20 7.53 -7.62
CA ASP A 79 6.93 8.91 -8.01
C ASP A 79 6.15 8.90 -9.33
N ALA A 80 5.67 10.07 -9.76
CA ALA A 80 4.89 10.20 -10.98
C ALA A 80 5.68 9.78 -12.24
N VAL A 81 4.99 9.10 -13.15
CA VAL A 81 5.54 8.69 -14.45
C VAL A 81 5.30 9.77 -15.50
N VAL A 82 4.14 10.41 -15.46
CA VAL A 82 3.73 11.38 -16.47
C VAL A 82 4.02 12.80 -16.01
N ASN A 83 4.69 13.57 -16.86
CA ASN A 83 5.11 14.94 -16.58
C ASN A 83 4.56 15.92 -17.63
N GLY A 84 4.52 17.21 -17.28
CA GLY A 84 4.13 18.30 -18.17
C GLY A 84 3.10 19.24 -17.56
N SER A 85 2.84 20.37 -18.23
CA SER A 85 1.94 21.42 -17.70
C SER A 85 0.47 21.00 -17.58
N ASN A 86 0.08 19.93 -18.28
CA ASN A 86 -1.28 19.37 -18.24
C ASN A 86 -1.32 18.00 -17.52
N ALA A 87 -0.25 17.63 -16.84
CA ALA A 87 -0.17 16.40 -16.04
C ALA A 87 -0.30 16.75 -14.56
N PHE A 88 -1.37 16.30 -13.93
CA PHE A 88 -1.63 16.49 -12.51
C PHE A 88 -1.38 15.20 -11.75
N VAL A 89 -0.92 15.31 -10.50
CA VAL A 89 -0.58 14.15 -9.69
C VAL A 89 -1.31 14.20 -8.35
N ILE A 90 -1.89 13.07 -7.96
CA ILE A 90 -2.46 12.83 -6.64
C ILE A 90 -1.58 11.80 -5.93
N TYR A 91 -0.86 12.22 -4.90
CA TYR A 91 -0.07 11.33 -4.07
C TYR A 91 -0.94 10.73 -2.97
N ASP A 92 -1.24 9.43 -3.07
CA ASP A 92 -1.87 8.65 -2.01
C ASP A 92 -0.78 8.10 -1.08
N LEU A 93 -0.62 8.76 0.07
CA LEU A 93 0.38 8.50 1.10
C LEU A 93 -0.21 7.71 2.26
N ALA A 94 -1.27 6.91 2.03
CA ALA A 94 -1.90 6.09 3.06
C ALA A 94 -0.92 5.19 3.81
N TYR A 95 0.14 4.71 3.15
CA TYR A 95 1.15 3.83 3.74
C TYR A 95 2.49 4.52 4.01
N TYR A 96 2.63 5.84 3.80
CA TYR A 96 3.89 6.56 4.02
C TYR A 96 4.11 6.88 5.51
N TRP A 97 4.28 5.81 6.29
CA TRP A 97 4.46 5.86 7.75
C TRP A 97 5.59 4.91 8.18
N PRO A 98 6.31 5.21 9.28
CA PRO A 98 7.53 4.49 9.64
C PRO A 98 7.36 2.98 9.82
N HIS A 99 6.15 2.51 10.14
CA HIS A 99 5.86 1.09 10.31
C HIS A 99 5.66 0.32 9.01
N PHE A 100 5.45 0.99 7.88
CA PHE A 100 5.34 0.34 6.56
C PHE A 100 6.59 0.50 5.71
N THR A 101 7.29 1.63 5.86
CA THR A 101 8.45 1.97 5.05
C THR A 101 9.41 2.89 5.80
N ALA A 102 10.66 2.93 5.34
CA ALA A 102 11.62 3.94 5.77
C ALA A 102 11.14 5.34 5.34
N ILE A 103 11.13 6.29 6.27
CA ILE A 103 10.87 7.69 5.94
C ILE A 103 12.17 8.30 5.41
N THR A 104 12.33 8.35 4.10
CA THR A 104 13.55 8.86 3.45
C THR A 104 13.56 10.38 3.30
N ALA A 105 12.39 11.02 3.24
CA ALA A 105 12.24 12.47 3.19
C ALA A 105 10.85 12.89 3.71
N ALA A 106 10.69 14.17 4.04
CA ALA A 106 9.36 14.75 4.13
C ALA A 106 8.81 14.91 2.71
N ARG A 107 7.57 14.45 2.46
CA ARG A 107 6.90 14.67 1.17
C ARG A 107 6.45 16.12 1.05
N ASP A 108 6.56 16.67 -0.16
CA ASP A 108 6.22 18.05 -0.48
C ASP A 108 5.48 18.15 -1.83
N ASP A 109 4.48 17.30 -2.01
CA ASP A 109 3.71 17.22 -3.26
C ASP A 109 2.49 18.14 -3.25
N ASP A 110 1.94 18.44 -4.43
CA ASP A 110 0.83 19.39 -4.60
C ASP A 110 -0.49 18.92 -4.00
N VAL A 111 -0.80 17.63 -4.16
CA VAL A 111 -1.99 16.98 -3.58
C VAL A 111 -1.57 15.70 -2.89
N MET A 112 -1.54 15.74 -1.56
CA MET A 112 -1.16 14.60 -0.71
C MET A 112 -2.36 14.10 0.08
N LEU A 113 -2.64 12.80 0.01
CA LEU A 113 -3.76 12.15 0.68
C LEU A 113 -3.29 11.19 1.76
N PHE A 114 -3.96 11.22 2.91
CA PHE A 114 -3.65 10.37 4.06
C PHE A 114 -4.92 9.79 4.68
N THR A 115 -4.78 8.74 5.48
CA THR A 115 -5.91 8.14 6.19
C THR A 115 -5.56 7.63 7.58
N LEU A 116 -6.47 7.87 8.54
CA LEU A 116 -6.37 7.30 9.88
C LEU A 116 -6.36 5.77 9.86
N SER A 117 -6.99 5.17 8.85
CA SER A 117 -7.16 3.71 8.71
C SER A 117 -5.84 2.94 8.73
N LYS A 118 -4.77 3.53 8.21
CA LYS A 118 -3.46 2.89 8.04
C LYS A 118 -2.42 3.39 9.05
N VAL A 119 -2.68 4.54 9.68
CA VAL A 119 -1.84 5.07 10.76
C VAL A 119 -2.14 4.37 12.08
N THR A 120 -3.42 4.30 12.46
CA THR A 120 -3.82 3.84 13.81
C THR A 120 -4.71 2.60 13.79
N GLY A 121 -4.96 2.03 12.61
CA GLY A 121 -5.87 0.87 12.45
C GLY A 121 -7.36 1.21 12.58
N HIS A 122 -7.73 2.49 12.78
CA HIS A 122 -9.12 2.91 12.98
C HIS A 122 -9.89 3.07 11.66
N ALA A 123 -9.90 2.02 10.84
CA ALA A 123 -10.55 2.04 9.53
C ALA A 123 -12.06 2.32 9.61
N GLY A 124 -12.73 1.88 10.68
CA GLY A 124 -14.15 2.13 10.91
C GLY A 124 -14.50 3.59 11.19
N SER A 125 -13.53 4.43 11.57
CA SER A 125 -13.75 5.87 11.77
C SER A 125 -13.93 6.63 10.47
N ARG A 126 -13.60 6.04 9.31
CA ARG A 126 -13.80 6.64 7.98
C ARG A 126 -13.15 8.03 7.81
N LEU A 127 -12.04 8.30 8.50
CA LEU A 127 -11.33 9.58 8.42
C LEU A 127 -10.11 9.51 7.51
N GLY A 128 -10.00 10.50 6.63
CA GLY A 128 -8.79 10.83 5.89
C GLY A 128 -8.66 12.34 5.76
N TRP A 129 -7.50 12.81 5.34
CA TRP A 129 -7.23 14.23 5.12
C TRP A 129 -6.41 14.40 3.84
N ALA A 130 -6.51 15.60 3.27
CA ALA A 130 -5.74 16.03 2.12
C ALA A 130 -4.92 17.26 2.50
N ILE A 131 -3.66 17.32 2.07
CA ILE A 131 -2.85 18.53 2.06
C ILE A 131 -2.79 18.96 0.59
N VAL A 132 -3.25 20.19 0.31
CA VAL A 132 -3.37 20.72 -1.05
C VAL A 132 -2.69 22.09 -1.08
N LYS A 133 -1.68 22.24 -1.96
CA LYS A 133 -0.93 23.50 -2.09
C LYS A 133 -1.70 24.58 -2.84
N ASP A 134 -2.24 24.23 -4.01
CA ASP A 134 -2.99 25.18 -4.85
C ASP A 134 -4.37 25.49 -4.25
N TYR A 135 -4.61 26.76 -3.94
CA TYR A 135 -5.85 27.21 -3.32
C TYR A 135 -7.09 26.97 -4.22
N SER A 136 -6.95 27.06 -5.53
CA SER A 136 -8.04 26.82 -6.47
C SER A 136 -8.43 25.34 -6.48
N VAL A 137 -7.46 24.43 -6.45
CA VAL A 137 -7.67 22.98 -6.32
C VAL A 137 -8.32 22.67 -4.97
N TYR A 138 -7.80 23.25 -3.88
CA TYR A 138 -8.38 23.12 -2.54
C TYR A 138 -9.86 23.56 -2.52
N SER A 139 -10.17 24.72 -3.11
CA SER A 139 -11.53 25.26 -3.14
C SER A 139 -12.49 24.34 -3.92
N ARG A 140 -12.07 23.80 -5.08
CA ARG A 140 -12.87 22.85 -5.85
C ARG A 140 -13.06 21.52 -5.11
N LEU A 141 -12.00 21.01 -4.47
CA LEU A 141 -12.06 19.79 -3.66
C LEU A 141 -13.04 19.96 -2.51
N LEU A 142 -12.98 21.08 -1.77
CA LEU A 142 -13.88 21.37 -0.67
C LEU A 142 -15.34 21.44 -1.11
N LYS A 143 -15.62 22.11 -2.24
CA LYS A 143 -16.97 22.17 -2.82
C LYS A 143 -17.49 20.79 -3.20
N HIS A 144 -16.64 19.95 -3.81
CA HIS A 144 -17.02 18.58 -4.16
C HIS A 144 -17.31 17.73 -2.92
N VAL A 145 -16.48 17.81 -1.89
CA VAL A 145 -16.74 17.11 -0.62
C VAL A 145 -18.07 17.55 -0.01
N ALA A 146 -18.34 18.86 0.03
CA ALA A 146 -19.59 19.42 0.56
C ALA A 146 -20.84 18.96 -0.21
N SER A 147 -20.71 18.70 -1.53
CA SER A 147 -21.80 18.11 -2.32
C SER A 147 -22.07 16.64 -2.03
N LEU A 148 -21.10 15.91 -1.46
CA LEU A 148 -21.25 14.49 -1.11
C LEU A 148 -21.73 14.32 0.34
N VAL A 149 -21.15 15.08 1.27
CA VAL A 149 -21.52 15.11 2.69
C VAL A 149 -21.26 16.51 3.23
N ILE A 150 -22.21 17.05 4.00
CA ILE A 150 -22.14 18.45 4.48
C ILE A 150 -20.91 18.66 5.37
N ILE A 151 -20.64 17.72 6.30
CA ILE A 151 -19.47 17.74 7.18
C ILE A 151 -18.98 16.32 7.46
N THR A 152 -17.72 16.22 7.88
CA THR A 152 -17.22 14.99 8.52
C THR A 152 -17.73 14.93 9.97
N SER A 153 -18.18 13.76 10.42
CA SER A 153 -18.68 13.53 11.78
C SER A 153 -17.78 14.14 12.87
N HIS A 154 -18.35 14.96 13.75
CA HIS A 154 -17.61 15.57 14.87
C HIS A 154 -17.08 14.52 15.86
N GLU A 155 -17.83 13.45 16.12
CA GLU A 155 -17.38 12.28 16.90
C GLU A 155 -16.11 11.66 16.29
N THR A 156 -16.10 11.51 14.98
CA THR A 156 -14.94 10.99 14.25
C THR A 156 -13.73 11.92 14.39
N GLN A 157 -13.94 13.23 14.24
CA GLN A 157 -12.88 14.23 14.38
C GLN A 157 -12.32 14.25 15.81
N LEU A 158 -13.19 14.22 16.82
CA LEU A 158 -12.81 14.21 18.23
C LEU A 158 -11.97 12.97 18.57
N ARG A 159 -12.45 11.78 18.20
CA ARG A 159 -11.74 10.51 18.43
C ARG A 159 -10.38 10.50 17.73
N ALA A 160 -10.33 10.91 16.46
CA ALA A 160 -9.07 10.95 15.72
C ALA A 160 -8.07 11.93 16.33
N THR A 161 -8.53 13.11 16.74
CA THR A 161 -7.71 14.11 17.43
C THR A 161 -7.09 13.54 18.69
N GLN A 162 -7.87 12.81 19.50
CA GLN A 162 -7.36 12.21 20.73
C GLN A 162 -6.32 11.11 20.48
N LEU A 163 -6.54 10.27 19.45
CA LEU A 163 -5.58 9.24 19.05
C LEU A 163 -4.25 9.86 18.60
N LEU A 164 -4.29 10.85 17.70
CA LEU A 164 -3.10 11.50 17.19
C LEU A 164 -2.35 12.28 18.27
N ARG A 165 -3.08 12.96 19.19
CA ARG A 165 -2.49 13.61 20.37
C ARG A 165 -1.77 12.63 21.27
N THR A 166 -2.34 11.44 21.48
CA THR A 166 -1.73 10.40 22.33
C THR A 166 -0.42 9.91 21.73
N ILE A 167 -0.41 9.64 20.42
CA ILE A 167 0.81 9.24 19.69
C ILE A 167 1.86 10.34 19.78
N ASN A 168 1.50 11.58 19.44
CA ASN A 168 2.42 12.71 19.49
C ASN A 168 2.98 12.92 20.89
N LYS A 169 2.16 12.83 21.94
CA LYS A 169 2.61 12.97 23.33
C LYS A 169 3.69 11.94 23.71
N ALA A 170 3.56 10.69 23.27
CA ALA A 170 4.57 9.65 23.54
C ALA A 170 5.92 9.99 22.87
N TYR A 171 5.88 10.35 21.58
CA TYR A 171 7.08 10.72 20.83
C TYR A 171 7.71 12.05 21.30
N SER A 172 6.90 13.05 21.66
CA SER A 172 7.42 14.31 22.23
C SER A 172 8.15 14.07 23.55
N LYS A 173 7.62 13.19 24.42
CA LYS A 173 8.31 12.83 25.66
C LYS A 173 9.65 12.15 25.40
N GLN A 174 9.69 11.21 24.45
CA GLN A 174 10.92 10.54 24.05
C GLN A 174 11.96 11.55 23.51
N LEU A 175 11.54 12.47 22.65
CA LEU A 175 12.39 13.53 22.08
C LEU A 175 12.97 14.45 23.16
N ILE A 176 12.13 14.90 24.11
CA ILE A 176 12.55 15.75 25.24
C ILE A 176 13.55 15.02 26.14
N ALA A 177 13.29 13.74 26.43
CA ALA A 177 14.19 12.90 27.22
C ALA A 177 15.51 12.55 26.51
N LYS A 178 15.62 12.87 25.20
CA LYS A 178 16.73 12.45 24.33
C LYS A 178 16.99 10.93 24.41
N GLU A 179 15.93 10.16 24.65
CA GLU A 179 16.00 8.71 24.82
C GLU A 179 16.19 8.06 23.45
N LYS A 180 17.35 7.42 23.25
CA LYS A 180 17.56 6.55 22.09
C LYS A 180 16.74 5.28 22.30
N VAL A 181 15.78 5.05 21.42
CA VAL A 181 14.96 3.85 21.42
C VAL A 181 15.56 2.88 20.40
N PRO A 182 16.17 1.77 20.82
CA PRO A 182 16.74 0.81 19.88
C PRO A 182 15.63 0.10 19.12
N LEU A 183 15.88 -0.22 17.86
CA LEU A 183 15.08 -1.18 17.10
C LEU A 183 15.38 -2.61 17.56
N GLY A 184 14.44 -3.53 17.30
CA GLY A 184 14.61 -4.96 17.62
C GLY A 184 14.12 -5.39 19.00
N LEU A 185 13.57 -4.48 19.81
CA LEU A 185 12.88 -4.85 21.05
C LEU A 185 11.51 -5.49 20.74
N PRO A 186 10.96 -6.31 21.65
CA PRO A 186 9.66 -6.93 21.43
C PRO A 186 8.54 -5.87 21.35
N PRO A 187 7.47 -6.09 20.56
CA PRO A 187 6.35 -5.15 20.46
C PRO A 187 5.80 -4.73 21.83
N THR A 188 5.70 -5.64 22.79
CA THR A 188 5.21 -5.35 24.16
C THR A 188 6.02 -4.26 24.87
N TYR A 189 7.33 -4.17 24.63
CA TYR A 189 8.16 -3.08 25.15
C TYR A 189 7.70 -1.73 24.61
N TYR A 190 7.58 -1.59 23.29
CA TYR A 190 7.17 -0.33 22.66
C TYR A 190 5.74 0.06 23.06
N ALA A 191 4.85 -0.92 23.20
CA ALA A 191 3.50 -0.72 23.69
C ALA A 191 3.49 -0.13 25.11
N SER A 192 4.32 -0.65 26.02
CA SER A 192 4.45 -0.13 27.39
C SER A 192 4.93 1.33 27.45
N LYS A 193 5.64 1.78 26.42
CA LYS A 193 6.14 3.16 26.27
C LYS A 193 5.20 4.07 25.47
N GLY A 194 4.13 3.52 24.90
CA GLY A 194 3.22 4.26 24.00
C GLY A 194 3.83 4.58 22.62
N LEU A 195 4.93 3.94 22.23
CA LEU A 195 5.64 4.18 20.97
C LEU A 195 5.01 3.39 19.82
N SER A 196 3.87 3.87 19.32
CA SER A 196 3.02 3.16 18.35
C SER A 196 3.73 2.75 17.05
N PHE A 197 4.47 3.66 16.41
CA PHE A 197 5.23 3.34 15.19
C PHE A 197 6.34 2.29 15.42
N HIS A 198 7.01 2.28 16.57
CA HIS A 198 7.99 1.24 16.90
C HIS A 198 7.30 -0.12 17.12
N TYR A 199 6.19 -0.12 17.86
CA TYR A 199 5.34 -1.31 18.03
C TYR A 199 4.91 -1.89 16.69
N ALA A 200 4.35 -1.05 15.81
CA ALA A 200 3.83 -1.48 14.53
C ALA A 200 4.94 -1.94 13.57
N TYR A 201 6.08 -1.24 13.54
CA TYR A 201 7.26 -1.66 12.77
C TYR A 201 7.75 -3.03 13.23
N ALA A 202 7.93 -3.24 14.54
CA ALA A 202 8.40 -4.51 15.08
C ALA A 202 7.44 -5.67 14.75
N THR A 203 6.14 -5.45 14.88
CA THR A 203 5.10 -6.44 14.52
C THR A 203 5.15 -6.78 13.04
N LEU A 204 5.13 -5.79 12.15
CA LEU A 204 5.13 -6.03 10.70
C LEU A 204 6.45 -6.60 10.20
N ARG A 205 7.58 -6.18 10.78
CA ARG A 205 8.90 -6.74 10.46
C ARG A 205 8.98 -8.21 10.86
N HIS A 206 8.45 -8.57 12.03
CA HIS A 206 8.37 -9.98 12.45
C HIS A 206 7.52 -10.81 11.48
N ARG A 207 6.33 -10.31 11.11
CA ARG A 207 5.45 -10.96 10.16
C ARG A 207 6.10 -11.13 8.78
N TRP A 208 6.75 -10.09 8.28
CA TRP A 208 7.45 -10.13 7.00
C TRP A 208 8.61 -11.14 7.00
N LYS A 209 9.43 -11.17 8.07
CA LYS A 209 10.51 -12.16 8.22
C LYS A 209 9.98 -13.58 8.23
N ARG A 210 8.95 -13.85 9.04
CA ARG A 210 8.35 -15.19 9.16
C ARG A 210 7.74 -15.65 7.84
N LEU A 211 7.10 -14.75 7.09
CA LEU A 211 6.57 -15.06 5.77
C LEU A 211 7.68 -15.37 4.75
N ASN A 212 8.76 -14.58 4.73
CA ASN A 212 9.90 -14.85 3.83
C ASN A 212 10.53 -16.22 4.13
N GLN A 213 10.75 -16.54 5.41
CA GLN A 213 11.27 -17.84 5.84
C GLN A 213 10.34 -19.00 5.42
N THR A 214 9.02 -18.80 5.52
CA THR A 214 8.04 -19.83 5.15
C THR A 214 8.07 -20.15 3.64
N LEU A 215 8.34 -19.13 2.81
CA LEU A 215 8.33 -19.26 1.35
C LEU A 215 9.73 -19.39 0.74
N GLU A 216 10.77 -19.46 1.57
CA GLU A 216 12.18 -19.43 1.13
C GLU A 216 12.52 -20.60 0.20
N THR A 217 11.97 -21.79 0.45
CA THR A 217 12.20 -23.00 -0.35
C THR A 217 11.16 -23.22 -1.44
N SER A 218 10.12 -22.36 -1.53
CA SER A 218 9.03 -22.55 -2.48
C SER A 218 9.43 -22.17 -3.90
N GLN A 219 9.20 -23.10 -4.83
CA GLN A 219 9.25 -22.91 -6.27
C GLN A 219 7.87 -22.53 -6.82
N TRP A 220 6.78 -22.72 -6.06
CA TRP A 220 5.44 -22.29 -6.47
C TRP A 220 5.16 -20.83 -6.17
N LEU A 221 5.62 -20.33 -5.03
CA LEU A 221 5.26 -19.00 -4.53
C LEU A 221 6.50 -18.11 -4.40
N GLY A 222 6.41 -16.90 -4.95
CA GLY A 222 7.38 -15.82 -4.80
C GLY A 222 6.78 -14.62 -4.05
N LEU A 223 7.63 -13.86 -3.37
CA LEU A 223 7.26 -12.59 -2.76
C LEU A 223 7.92 -11.43 -3.49
N GLN A 224 7.36 -10.23 -3.32
CA GLN A 224 8.01 -9.02 -3.81
C GLN A 224 9.39 -8.82 -3.17
N LEU A 225 10.31 -8.25 -3.96
CA LEU A 225 11.61 -7.82 -3.47
C LEU A 225 11.50 -6.40 -2.90
N LEU A 226 12.01 -6.22 -1.68
CA LEU A 226 12.05 -4.93 -0.99
C LEU A 226 13.39 -4.81 -0.28
N ASP A 227 14.08 -3.69 -0.48
CA ASP A 227 15.40 -3.47 0.10
C ASP A 227 15.33 -2.69 1.42
N PRO A 228 16.26 -2.96 2.36
CA PRO A 228 16.47 -2.08 3.51
C PRO A 228 16.84 -0.66 3.08
N SER A 229 16.39 0.34 3.84
CA SER A 229 16.70 1.73 3.57
C SER A 229 16.86 2.53 4.86
N TYR A 230 17.62 3.62 4.80
CA TYR A 230 17.81 4.53 5.93
C TYR A 230 16.53 5.30 6.24
N CYS A 231 16.07 5.21 7.49
CA CYS A 231 14.85 5.87 7.94
C CYS A 231 15.18 7.11 8.78
N ASN A 232 14.79 8.30 8.31
CA ASN A 232 14.96 9.56 9.04
C ASN A 232 14.13 9.64 10.32
N PHE A 233 13.06 8.86 10.44
CA PHE A 233 12.26 8.80 11.66
C PHE A 233 12.97 7.99 12.75
N PHE A 234 13.44 6.78 12.44
CA PHE A 234 14.14 5.91 13.40
C PHE A 234 15.63 6.23 13.55
N LYS A 235 16.21 7.00 12.63
CA LYS A 235 17.65 7.31 12.55
C LYS A 235 18.54 6.07 12.42
N GLU A 236 18.05 5.05 11.71
CA GLU A 236 18.71 3.78 11.48
C GLU A 236 18.28 3.19 10.12
N VAL A 237 19.06 2.24 9.59
CA VAL A 237 18.64 1.43 8.45
C VAL A 237 17.56 0.45 8.90
N THR A 238 16.38 0.53 8.28
CA THR A 238 15.25 -0.37 8.55
C THR A 238 15.07 -1.36 7.42
N GLY A 239 14.78 -2.61 7.78
CA GLY A 239 14.38 -3.63 6.81
C GLY A 239 12.89 -3.53 6.43
N PRO A 240 12.46 -4.23 5.38
CA PRO A 240 11.07 -4.15 4.91
C PRO A 240 10.04 -4.62 5.94
N SER A 241 8.92 -3.92 5.98
CA SER A 241 7.74 -4.23 6.82
C SER A 241 6.42 -3.85 6.11
N PRO A 242 6.17 -4.34 4.88
CA PRO A 242 5.04 -3.89 4.05
C PRO A 242 3.68 -4.26 4.66
N ALA A 243 2.64 -3.53 4.25
CA ALA A 243 1.27 -3.83 4.66
C ALA A 243 0.70 -5.11 4.04
N TYR A 244 1.23 -5.52 2.90
CA TYR A 244 0.75 -6.63 2.10
C TYR A 244 1.92 -7.47 1.60
N ALA A 245 1.66 -8.76 1.44
CA ALA A 245 2.48 -9.60 0.59
C ALA A 245 1.85 -9.66 -0.79
N TRP A 246 2.66 -9.35 -1.80
CA TRP A 246 2.32 -9.46 -3.21
C TRP A 246 2.94 -10.75 -3.71
N VAL A 247 2.12 -11.79 -3.72
CA VAL A 247 2.54 -13.16 -4.03
C VAL A 247 2.47 -13.34 -5.53
N HIS A 248 3.54 -13.90 -6.10
CA HIS A 248 3.59 -14.39 -7.47
C HIS A 248 3.52 -15.92 -7.44
N CYS A 249 2.55 -16.51 -8.13
CA CYS A 249 2.48 -17.95 -8.38
C CYS A 249 3.24 -18.26 -9.68
N LYS A 250 4.31 -19.07 -9.60
CA LYS A 250 5.22 -19.38 -10.70
C LYS A 250 4.63 -20.44 -11.65
N GLU A 251 5.15 -20.44 -12.87
CA GLU A 251 4.48 -20.64 -14.17
C GLU A 251 3.84 -22.01 -14.51
N ASP A 252 3.95 -23.04 -13.68
CA ASP A 252 3.52 -24.40 -14.07
C ASP A 252 2.08 -24.78 -13.64
N SER A 253 1.25 -23.81 -13.25
CA SER A 253 -0.18 -24.05 -13.06
C SER A 253 -1.01 -23.25 -14.05
N ASP A 254 -1.83 -23.91 -14.86
CA ASP A 254 -2.92 -23.29 -15.64
C ASP A 254 -3.98 -22.59 -14.73
N GLU A 255 -3.78 -22.60 -13.41
CA GLU A 255 -4.68 -22.06 -12.40
C GLU A 255 -4.31 -20.62 -11.98
N ASP A 256 -5.35 -19.80 -11.81
CA ASP A 256 -5.28 -18.45 -11.23
C ASP A 256 -4.72 -18.51 -9.79
N CYS A 257 -3.79 -17.61 -9.45
CA CYS A 257 -3.10 -17.58 -8.16
C CYS A 257 -4.07 -17.37 -6.97
N GLU A 258 -5.15 -16.61 -7.14
CA GLU A 258 -6.23 -16.51 -6.15
C GLU A 258 -6.95 -17.85 -5.98
N THR A 259 -7.20 -18.58 -7.07
CA THR A 259 -7.80 -19.92 -7.01
C THR A 259 -6.89 -20.92 -6.29
N LEU A 260 -5.60 -20.94 -6.61
CA LEU A 260 -4.61 -21.81 -5.95
C LEU A 260 -4.57 -21.55 -4.43
N LEU A 261 -4.51 -20.28 -4.03
CA LEU A 261 -4.53 -19.89 -2.62
C LEU A 261 -5.86 -20.25 -1.96
N PHE A 262 -6.99 -20.09 -2.67
CA PHE A 262 -8.30 -20.42 -2.14
C PHE A 262 -8.46 -21.92 -1.87
N GLN A 263 -7.97 -22.79 -2.76
CA GLN A 263 -7.95 -24.24 -2.56
C GLN A 263 -7.11 -24.63 -1.33
N ALA A 264 -6.07 -23.85 -1.02
CA ALA A 264 -5.29 -24.01 0.20
C ALA A 264 -5.94 -23.40 1.45
N GLY A 265 -7.16 -22.86 1.35
CA GLY A 265 -7.88 -22.22 2.46
C GLY A 265 -7.53 -20.75 2.70
N ILE A 266 -6.82 -20.11 1.77
CA ILE A 266 -6.36 -18.73 1.89
C ILE A 266 -7.17 -17.81 0.97
N ILE A 267 -7.90 -16.87 1.57
CA ILE A 267 -8.62 -15.84 0.80
C ILE A 267 -7.66 -14.68 0.48
N ALA A 268 -7.32 -14.54 -0.80
CA ALA A 268 -6.48 -13.47 -1.32
C ALA A 268 -7.30 -12.42 -2.10
N ARG A 269 -6.63 -11.48 -2.74
CA ARG A 269 -7.24 -10.63 -3.77
C ARG A 269 -6.48 -10.83 -5.08
N ALA A 270 -7.17 -11.25 -6.13
CA ALA A 270 -6.56 -11.53 -7.44
C ALA A 270 -5.85 -10.31 -8.05
N GLY A 271 -4.77 -10.59 -8.77
CA GLY A 271 -3.88 -9.59 -9.34
C GLY A 271 -4.49 -8.77 -10.47
N LYS A 272 -5.42 -9.35 -11.24
CA LYS A 272 -6.26 -8.65 -12.22
C LYS A 272 -6.98 -7.42 -11.64
N ASN A 273 -7.35 -7.45 -10.35
CA ASN A 273 -8.01 -6.31 -9.70
C ASN A 273 -7.07 -5.09 -9.58
N PHE A 274 -5.76 -5.30 -9.65
CA PHE A 274 -4.71 -4.29 -9.53
C PHE A 274 -4.10 -3.93 -10.90
N GLY A 275 -4.70 -4.40 -12.00
CA GLY A 275 -4.17 -4.24 -13.35
C GLY A 275 -3.02 -5.20 -13.70
N SER A 276 -2.74 -6.19 -12.86
CA SER A 276 -1.68 -7.20 -13.07
C SER A 276 -2.25 -8.51 -13.64
N SER A 277 -1.41 -9.52 -13.86
CA SER A 277 -1.84 -10.84 -14.34
C SER A 277 -2.50 -11.68 -13.23
N ASP A 278 -3.16 -12.77 -13.62
CA ASP A 278 -3.76 -13.74 -12.70
C ASP A 278 -2.72 -14.60 -11.97
N GLN A 279 -1.43 -14.46 -12.31
CA GLN A 279 -0.32 -15.07 -11.57
C GLN A 279 -0.02 -14.36 -10.25
N TYR A 280 -0.68 -13.24 -9.96
CA TYR A 280 -0.44 -12.50 -8.73
C TYR A 280 -1.65 -12.47 -7.80
N ALA A 281 -1.37 -12.42 -6.50
CA ALA A 281 -2.40 -12.24 -5.49
C ALA A 281 -1.89 -11.42 -4.29
N ARG A 282 -2.77 -10.61 -3.70
CA ARG A 282 -2.45 -9.78 -2.54
C ARG A 282 -2.95 -10.38 -1.23
N LEU A 283 -2.04 -10.65 -0.31
CA LEU A 283 -2.32 -11.09 1.06
C LEU A 283 -2.13 -9.96 2.07
N SER A 284 -3.00 -9.89 3.09
CA SER A 284 -2.97 -8.84 4.10
C SER A 284 -2.16 -9.20 5.33
N LEU A 285 -1.09 -8.45 5.61
CA LEU A 285 -0.25 -8.62 6.80
C LEU A 285 -0.73 -7.78 7.99
N LEU A 286 -1.88 -7.11 7.89
CA LEU A 286 -2.40 -6.18 8.89
C LEU A 286 -3.45 -6.76 9.85
N LYS A 287 -3.81 -8.05 9.71
CA LYS A 287 -4.89 -8.66 10.51
C LYS A 287 -4.41 -9.01 11.93
N ARG A 288 -5.27 -9.63 12.74
CA ARG A 288 -4.90 -10.14 14.08
C ARG A 288 -3.80 -11.20 13.99
N ASP A 289 -3.03 -11.39 15.05
CA ASP A 289 -1.94 -12.38 15.11
C ASP A 289 -2.45 -13.78 14.76
N CYS A 290 -3.54 -14.24 15.37
CA CYS A 290 -4.13 -15.55 15.06
C CYS A 290 -4.51 -15.76 13.59
N VAL A 291 -4.87 -14.68 12.87
CA VAL A 291 -5.18 -14.75 11.44
C VAL A 291 -3.90 -14.78 10.61
N PHE A 292 -2.85 -14.10 11.04
CA PHE A 292 -1.54 -14.16 10.42
C PHE A 292 -0.87 -15.53 10.67
N ASP A 293 -0.97 -16.08 11.87
CA ASP A 293 -0.46 -17.41 12.21
C ASP A 293 -1.14 -18.47 11.33
N ASN A 294 -2.47 -18.44 11.24
CA ASN A 294 -3.21 -19.33 10.35
C ASN A 294 -2.77 -19.17 8.88
N LEU A 295 -2.56 -17.94 8.39
CA LEU A 295 -2.03 -17.72 7.04
C LEU A 295 -0.68 -18.43 6.84
N VAL A 296 0.26 -18.28 7.78
CA VAL A 296 1.57 -18.92 7.71
C VAL A 296 1.47 -20.44 7.76
N ASP A 297 0.57 -20.99 8.59
CA ASP A 297 0.36 -22.44 8.69
C ASP A 297 -0.14 -23.02 7.36
N HIS A 298 -1.15 -22.37 6.74
CA HIS A 298 -1.67 -22.79 5.44
C HIS A 298 -0.61 -22.71 4.34
N LEU A 299 0.20 -21.64 4.30
CA LEU A 299 1.31 -21.52 3.36
C LEU A 299 2.39 -22.60 3.60
N SER A 300 2.72 -22.89 4.86
CA SER A 300 3.69 -23.93 5.21
C SER A 300 3.24 -25.31 4.72
N VAL A 301 1.95 -25.61 4.83
CA VAL A 301 1.37 -26.85 4.27
C VAL A 301 1.48 -26.88 2.75
N MET A 302 1.26 -25.76 2.06
CA MET A 302 1.43 -25.67 0.61
C MET A 302 2.87 -25.98 0.20
N VAL A 303 3.86 -25.32 0.83
CA VAL A 303 5.29 -25.52 0.55
C VAL A 303 5.74 -26.95 0.88
N SER A 304 5.23 -27.54 1.96
CA SER A 304 5.56 -28.94 2.31
C SER A 304 5.01 -29.96 1.29
N ARG A 305 3.83 -29.69 0.71
CA ARG A 305 3.25 -30.52 -0.36
C ARG A 305 4.05 -30.40 -1.65
N GLU A 306 4.50 -29.20 -1.97
CA GLU A 306 5.41 -28.95 -3.09
C GLU A 306 6.67 -29.81 -2.96
N ASP A 307 7.35 -29.76 -1.81
CA ASP A 307 8.58 -30.53 -1.58
C ASP A 307 8.34 -32.05 -1.66
N SER A 308 7.18 -32.53 -1.24
CA SER A 308 6.80 -33.95 -1.32
C SER A 308 6.53 -34.44 -2.75
N ASN A 309 6.08 -33.54 -3.64
CA ASN A 309 5.80 -33.83 -5.04
C ASN A 309 7.03 -33.64 -5.95
N ARG A 310 8.17 -33.19 -5.39
CA ARG A 310 9.41 -33.02 -6.16
C ARG A 310 9.96 -34.40 -6.55
N PRO A 311 10.24 -34.66 -7.84
CA PRO A 311 10.91 -35.90 -8.24
C PRO A 311 12.23 -36.05 -7.47
N SER A 312 12.49 -37.22 -6.91
CA SER A 312 13.79 -37.52 -6.31
C SER A 312 14.88 -37.35 -7.37
N ASP A 313 15.84 -36.47 -7.11
CA ASP A 313 16.96 -36.23 -8.03
C ASP A 313 17.77 -37.53 -8.19
N PRO A 314 17.83 -38.14 -9.39
CA PRO A 314 18.51 -39.42 -9.60
C PRO A 314 20.04 -39.35 -9.42
N LYS A 315 20.61 -38.16 -9.15
CA LYS A 315 22.06 -37.95 -9.09
C LYS A 315 22.68 -38.07 -7.70
N ALA A 316 21.91 -38.38 -6.65
CA ALA A 316 22.46 -38.52 -5.29
C ALA A 316 22.97 -39.94 -4.93
N THR A 317 22.89 -40.93 -5.83
CA THR A 317 23.20 -42.35 -5.50
C THR A 317 24.42 -42.92 -6.24
N LEU A 318 25.36 -42.09 -6.69
CA LEU A 318 26.61 -42.55 -7.33
C LEU A 318 27.83 -41.84 -6.74
N SER A 319 28.13 -42.08 -5.46
CA SER A 319 29.47 -41.83 -4.92
C SER A 319 29.76 -42.66 -3.66
N THR A 320 29.59 -43.98 -3.73
CA THR A 320 30.23 -44.93 -2.81
C THR A 320 30.25 -46.32 -3.43
N GLN A 321 31.24 -46.55 -4.31
CA GLN A 321 31.92 -47.85 -4.47
C GLN A 321 33.40 -47.57 -4.65
#